data_AF-A0AAF0JMQ5-F1
#
_entry.id   AF-A0AAF0JMQ5-F1
#
_cell.length_a   1.000
_cell.length_b   1.000
_cell.length_c   1.000
_cell.angle_alpha   90.00
_cell.angle_beta   90.00
_cell.angle_gamma   90.00
#
_symmetry.space_group_name_H-M   'P 1'
#
loop_
_entity.id
_entity.type
_entity.pdbx_description
1 polymer ?
#
loop_
_entity_poly.entity_id
_entity_poly.type
_entity_poly.pdbx_seq_one_letter_code
_entity_poly.pdbx_strand_id
1 'polypeptide(L)'
;MKKTAAILLVVSFAILFIVSPGCIEKQNLKSDEQISDNSDSSENSFDNLNPEDFNSEDDKLKKSGEALDLLMMTKLSELSGDVCYDVEDLFLSAKKCAKIIEEEPARIMLSEEQDEKFSLKTPDTEKLKNLKFLMAQILLENDCVLTVSYIGNDAVVRAVYPEQEGFLTGDSLSNQKSVMDMNKNKIPVITDIFELKQGGYAAALYYPVFLNNTYEGFISIAFSPDIFFRDYAEKLQTNSGLELMVLQKDSLILYDPDESEIGKQTLGNPEYENFPEILKSAEKISAEWSGSTNYSYFSTGTNQIVKKRQFWTTVICGGNEWKLTVLREI
;
A
#
# COMPACT_ATOMS: atom_id res chain seq x y z
N MET A 1 -20.60 -13.35 24.02
CA MET A 1 -20.91 -12.61 22.78
C MET A 1 -20.79 -11.09 22.89
N LYS A 2 -20.97 -10.44 24.05
CA LYS A 2 -20.85 -8.95 24.16
C LYS A 2 -19.41 -8.41 24.29
N LYS A 3 -18.41 -9.24 24.66
CA LYS A 3 -17.01 -8.78 24.86
C LYS A 3 -16.20 -8.65 23.55
N THR A 4 -16.48 -9.47 22.53
CA THR A 4 -15.76 -9.45 21.24
C THR A 4 -16.13 -8.23 20.39
N ALA A 5 -17.39 -7.78 20.46
CA ALA A 5 -17.84 -6.57 19.78
C ALA A 5 -17.23 -5.28 20.36
N ALA A 6 -16.91 -5.26 21.66
CA ALA A 6 -16.26 -4.12 22.31
C ALA A 6 -14.78 -3.97 21.90
N ILE A 7 -14.08 -5.08 21.64
CA ILE A 7 -12.68 -5.05 21.19
C ILE A 7 -12.58 -4.58 19.73
N LEU A 8 -13.53 -4.99 18.86
CA LEU A 8 -13.61 -4.48 17.49
C LEU A 8 -13.79 -2.94 17.43
N LEU A 9 -14.53 -2.39 18.39
CA LEU A 9 -14.83 -0.95 18.45
C LEU A 9 -13.65 -0.14 19.00
N VAL A 10 -12.90 -0.67 19.96
CA VAL A 10 -11.72 0.01 20.55
C VAL A 10 -10.53 0.02 19.59
N VAL A 11 -10.31 -1.05 18.82
CA VAL A 11 -9.24 -1.10 17.80
C VAL A 11 -9.59 -0.24 16.57
N SER A 12 -10.86 -0.18 16.17
CA SER A 12 -11.31 0.74 15.11
C SER A 12 -11.17 2.21 15.52
N PHE A 13 -11.35 2.54 16.81
CA PHE A 13 -11.14 3.90 17.32
C PHE A 13 -9.66 4.28 17.39
N ALA A 14 -8.74 3.33 17.63
CA ALA A 14 -7.31 3.61 17.59
C ALA A 14 -6.82 3.93 16.16
N ILE A 15 -7.40 3.30 15.14
CA ILE A 15 -7.10 3.56 13.73
C ILE A 15 -7.62 4.95 13.29
N LEU A 16 -8.70 5.46 13.90
CA LEU A 16 -9.23 6.79 13.58
C LEU A 16 -8.36 7.96 14.11
N PHE A 17 -7.40 7.70 15.00
CA PHE A 17 -6.56 8.75 15.61
C PHE A 17 -5.14 8.87 15.02
N ILE A 18 -4.79 8.06 14.02
CA ILE A 18 -3.61 8.29 13.17
C ILE A 18 -4.03 9.06 11.90
N VAL A 19 -4.88 10.07 12.09
CA VAL A 19 -5.18 11.09 11.08
C VAL A 19 -4.56 12.37 11.59
N SER A 20 -3.57 12.88 10.86
CA SER A 20 -2.98 14.20 11.08
C SER A 20 -4.08 15.26 11.27
N PRO A 21 -3.95 16.19 12.23
CA PRO A 21 -5.06 17.05 12.67
C PRO A 21 -5.42 18.06 11.59
N GLY A 22 -6.36 17.70 10.72
CA GLY A 22 -6.77 18.54 9.60
C GLY A 22 -8.18 18.36 9.06
N CYS A 23 -8.96 17.37 9.52
CA CYS A 23 -10.34 17.17 9.05
C CYS A 23 -11.18 16.40 10.07
N ILE A 24 -11.97 17.10 10.89
CA ILE A 24 -13.12 16.50 11.60
C ILE A 24 -14.29 17.49 11.56
N GLU A 25 -15.32 17.16 10.79
CA GLU A 25 -16.65 17.74 10.91
C GLU A 25 -17.56 16.75 11.66
N LYS A 26 -18.27 17.27 12.66
CA LYS A 26 -19.02 16.51 13.68
C LYS A 26 -20.34 15.96 13.12
N GLN A 27 -20.66 14.71 13.44
CA GLN A 27 -22.06 14.29 13.60
C GLN A 27 -22.26 13.49 14.89
N ASN A 28 -23.20 13.99 15.70
CA ASN A 28 -23.73 13.43 16.94
C ASN A 28 -24.65 12.25 16.63
N LEU A 29 -24.64 11.20 17.46
CA LEU A 29 -25.84 10.39 17.73
C LEU A 29 -25.78 9.77 19.13
N LYS A 30 -26.95 9.87 19.79
CA LYS A 30 -27.21 9.69 21.22
C LYS A 30 -27.26 8.22 21.64
N SER A 31 -26.83 7.98 22.87
CA SER A 31 -27.09 6.83 23.72
C SER A 31 -28.58 6.70 24.09
N ASP A 32 -29.04 5.46 24.33
CA ASP A 32 -29.97 5.16 25.42
C ASP A 32 -29.81 3.68 25.86
N GLU A 33 -29.54 3.51 27.16
CA GLU A 33 -29.63 2.26 27.93
C GLU A 33 -31.10 1.95 28.28
N GLN A 34 -31.48 0.67 28.36
CA GLN A 34 -32.38 0.20 29.43
C GLN A 34 -32.08 -1.26 29.82
N ILE A 35 -31.98 -1.46 31.13
CA ILE A 35 -31.92 -2.71 31.89
C ILE A 35 -33.35 -3.05 32.35
N SER A 36 -33.71 -4.33 32.36
CA SER A 36 -34.71 -4.84 33.30
C SER A 36 -34.49 -6.32 33.62
N ASP A 37 -34.33 -6.58 34.91
CA ASP A 37 -34.39 -7.90 35.56
C ASP A 37 -35.75 -8.58 35.38
N ASN A 38 -35.76 -9.90 35.38
CA ASN A 38 -36.69 -10.68 36.21
C ASN A 38 -36.26 -12.14 36.31
N SER A 39 -36.16 -12.59 37.55
CA SER A 39 -36.08 -13.97 38.01
C SER A 39 -37.39 -14.72 37.80
N ASP A 40 -37.35 -16.01 37.42
CA ASP A 40 -38.13 -17.00 38.15
C ASP A 40 -37.61 -18.44 37.98
N SER A 41 -37.85 -19.20 39.03
CA SER A 41 -37.36 -20.54 39.36
C SER A 41 -38.20 -21.67 38.77
N SER A 42 -37.57 -22.79 38.42
CA SER A 42 -38.13 -24.13 38.69
C SER A 42 -37.05 -25.21 38.56
N GLU A 43 -36.88 -25.97 39.63
CA GLU A 43 -36.14 -27.23 39.67
C GLU A 43 -36.93 -28.34 38.97
N ASN A 44 -36.24 -29.21 38.24
CA ASN A 44 -36.57 -30.63 38.19
C ASN A 44 -35.32 -31.44 37.91
N SER A 45 -35.13 -32.45 38.74
CA SER A 45 -34.07 -33.44 38.75
C SER A 45 -34.20 -34.44 37.60
N PHE A 46 -33.08 -34.88 37.03
CA PHE A 46 -32.58 -36.26 37.10
C PHE A 46 -31.36 -36.42 36.16
N ASP A 47 -30.48 -37.31 36.61
CA ASP A 47 -29.40 -37.98 35.87
C ASP A 47 -28.05 -37.28 35.65
N ASN A 48 -27.18 -37.59 36.61
CA ASN A 48 -25.74 -37.77 36.51
C ASN A 48 -25.24 -38.14 35.10
N LEU A 49 -24.71 -37.15 34.39
CA LEU A 49 -23.49 -37.31 33.62
C LEU A 49 -22.59 -36.12 33.99
N ASN A 50 -21.37 -36.42 34.44
CA ASN A 50 -20.36 -35.42 34.79
C ASN A 50 -20.22 -34.40 33.63
N PRO A 51 -20.42 -33.08 33.84
CA PRO A 51 -20.25 -32.09 32.77
C PRO A 51 -18.78 -31.77 32.47
N GLU A 52 -17.83 -32.37 33.19
CA GLU A 52 -16.44 -31.91 33.19
C GLU A 52 -15.58 -32.44 32.04
N ASP A 53 -16.04 -33.40 31.22
CA ASP A 53 -15.17 -34.02 30.20
C ASP A 53 -15.45 -33.61 28.74
N PHE A 54 -16.44 -32.75 28.46
CA PHE A 54 -16.71 -32.26 27.08
C PHE A 54 -16.25 -30.82 26.82
N ASN A 55 -15.61 -30.18 27.80
CA ASN A 55 -15.22 -28.76 27.74
C ASN A 55 -13.73 -28.51 27.45
N SER A 56 -12.97 -29.52 26.99
CA SER A 56 -11.50 -29.46 27.04
C SER A 56 -10.79 -29.31 25.69
N GLU A 57 -11.39 -29.69 24.55
CA GLU A 57 -10.76 -29.56 23.23
C GLU A 57 -11.40 -28.47 22.36
N ASP A 58 -12.73 -28.46 22.22
CA ASP A 58 -13.43 -27.43 21.45
C ASP A 58 -13.19 -26.03 22.03
N ASP A 59 -13.15 -25.93 23.36
CA ASP A 59 -12.90 -24.67 24.07
C ASP A 59 -11.43 -24.24 23.95
N LYS A 60 -10.48 -25.18 23.79
CA LYS A 60 -9.07 -24.90 23.48
C LYS A 60 -8.87 -24.50 22.02
N LEU A 61 -9.52 -25.19 21.08
CA LEU A 61 -9.50 -24.88 19.64
C LEU A 61 -10.08 -23.49 19.40
N LYS A 62 -11.19 -23.17 20.07
CA LYS A 62 -11.80 -21.84 20.02
C LYS A 62 -10.89 -20.76 20.59
N LYS A 63 -10.28 -20.97 21.76
CA LYS A 63 -9.30 -20.04 22.34
C LYS A 63 -8.06 -19.87 21.45
N SER A 64 -7.60 -20.94 20.81
CA SER A 64 -6.50 -20.92 19.84
C SER A 64 -6.86 -20.10 18.61
N GLY A 65 -8.08 -20.28 18.07
CA GLY A 65 -8.58 -19.48 16.95
C GLY A 65 -8.74 -17.99 17.30
N GLU A 66 -9.30 -17.67 18.47
CA GLU A 66 -9.41 -16.29 18.95
C GLU A 66 -8.02 -15.63 19.16
N ALA A 67 -7.04 -16.39 19.64
CA ALA A 67 -5.67 -15.92 19.79
C ALA A 67 -4.99 -15.68 18.42
N LEU A 68 -5.24 -16.56 17.44
CA LEU A 68 -4.73 -16.39 16.07
C LEU A 68 -5.33 -15.14 15.41
N ASP A 69 -6.63 -14.94 15.52
CA ASP A 69 -7.30 -13.75 14.99
C ASP A 69 -6.72 -12.47 15.60
N LEU A 70 -6.50 -12.47 16.92
CA LEU A 70 -5.89 -11.34 17.62
C LEU A 70 -4.46 -11.07 17.14
N LEU A 71 -3.67 -12.13 16.92
CA LEU A 71 -2.32 -12.01 16.37
C LEU A 71 -2.33 -11.41 14.96
N MET A 72 -3.18 -11.93 14.06
CA MET A 72 -3.30 -11.44 12.68
C MET A 72 -3.70 -9.97 12.64
N MET A 73 -4.68 -9.56 13.45
CA MET A 73 -5.12 -8.16 13.54
C MET A 73 -4.04 -7.24 14.12
N THR A 74 -3.29 -7.71 15.10
CA THR A 74 -2.18 -6.95 15.69
C THR A 74 -1.08 -6.72 14.67
N LYS A 75 -0.67 -7.78 13.95
CA LYS A 75 0.35 -7.70 12.91
C LYS A 75 -0.07 -6.82 11.75
N LEU A 76 -1.34 -6.88 11.35
CA LEU A 76 -1.90 -6.01 10.33
C LEU A 76 -1.86 -4.54 10.74
N SER A 77 -2.14 -4.22 12.01
CA SER A 77 -2.04 -2.86 12.53
C SER A 77 -0.59 -2.35 12.55
N GLU A 78 0.37 -3.17 12.97
CA GLU A 78 1.80 -2.84 12.95
C GLU A 78 2.26 -2.55 11.52
N LEU A 79 1.98 -3.48 10.59
CA LEU A 79 2.30 -3.35 9.17
C LEU A 79 1.73 -2.06 8.55
N SER A 80 0.48 -1.72 8.88
CA SER A 80 -0.14 -0.51 8.33
C SER A 80 0.57 0.78 8.73
N GLY A 81 1.12 0.83 9.94
CA GLY A 81 1.90 1.97 10.42
C GLY A 81 3.26 2.05 9.73
N ASP A 82 3.97 0.93 9.65
CA ASP A 82 5.31 0.88 9.06
C ASP A 82 5.27 1.22 7.55
N VAL A 83 4.29 0.66 6.81
CA VAL A 83 4.12 0.92 5.37
C VAL A 83 3.90 2.40 5.08
N CYS A 84 3.00 3.07 5.80
CA CYS A 84 2.78 4.49 5.54
C CYS A 84 3.96 5.36 6.01
N TYR A 85 4.70 4.96 7.06
CA TYR A 85 5.92 5.66 7.47
C TYR A 85 7.00 5.63 6.37
N ASP A 86 7.27 4.47 5.78
CA ASP A 86 8.28 4.34 4.73
C ASP A 86 7.86 5.06 3.43
N VAL A 87 6.56 5.09 3.12
CA VAL A 87 6.00 5.93 2.05
C VAL A 87 6.23 7.42 2.33
N GLU A 88 6.02 7.88 3.56
CA GLU A 88 6.27 9.28 3.96
C GLU A 88 7.75 9.64 3.85
N ASP A 89 8.67 8.73 4.15
CA ASP A 89 10.11 8.96 3.99
C ASP A 89 10.50 9.09 2.50
N LEU A 90 9.91 8.30 1.61
CA LEU A 90 10.07 8.49 0.16
C LEU A 90 9.54 9.85 -0.31
N PHE A 91 8.39 10.32 0.21
CA PHE A 91 7.91 11.68 -0.06
C PHE A 91 8.87 12.75 0.44
N LEU A 92 9.48 12.56 1.61
CA LEU A 92 10.48 13.47 2.16
C LEU A 92 11.72 13.52 1.26
N SER A 93 12.15 12.38 0.73
CA SER A 93 13.24 12.30 -0.25
C SER A 93 12.91 13.02 -1.56
N ALA A 94 11.71 12.82 -2.11
CA ALA A 94 11.25 13.55 -3.29
C ALA A 94 11.19 15.07 -3.05
N LYS A 95 10.75 15.49 -1.86
CA LYS A 95 10.74 16.90 -1.44
C LYS A 95 12.15 17.51 -1.38
N LYS A 96 13.15 16.76 -0.91
CA LYS A 96 14.56 17.22 -0.92
C LYS A 96 15.03 17.46 -2.37
N CYS A 97 14.71 16.57 -3.31
CA CYS A 97 15.01 16.78 -4.73
C CYS A 97 14.30 18.01 -5.29
N ALA A 98 12.99 18.18 -5.01
CA ALA A 98 12.22 19.32 -5.47
C ALA A 98 12.83 20.64 -4.99
N LYS A 99 13.23 20.73 -3.72
CA LYS A 99 13.86 21.93 -3.15
C LYS A 99 15.14 22.34 -3.89
N ILE A 100 15.98 21.38 -4.32
CA ILE A 100 17.18 21.67 -5.12
C ILE A 100 16.80 22.37 -6.43
N ILE A 101 15.69 21.99 -7.05
CA ILE A 101 15.20 22.58 -8.31
C ILE A 101 14.56 23.96 -8.07
N GLU A 102 13.77 24.11 -7.01
CA GLU A 102 13.08 25.36 -6.67
C GLU A 102 14.07 26.50 -6.38
N GLU A 103 15.23 26.19 -5.79
CA GLU A 103 16.28 27.18 -5.50
C GLU A 103 16.99 27.69 -6.77
N GLU A 104 16.85 27.03 -7.94
CA GLU A 104 17.48 27.46 -9.20
C GLU A 104 16.65 27.15 -10.47
N PRO A 105 15.82 28.09 -10.92
CA PRO A 105 14.96 27.89 -12.10
C PRO A 105 15.64 27.93 -13.47
N ALA A 106 16.95 28.16 -13.52
CA ALA A 106 17.67 28.30 -14.78
C ALA A 106 18.01 26.93 -15.39
N ARG A 107 17.00 26.33 -16.04
CA ARG A 107 17.09 25.28 -17.08
C ARG A 107 17.99 24.09 -16.75
N ILE A 108 17.43 23.11 -16.04
CA ILE A 108 17.74 21.70 -16.28
C ILE A 108 17.14 21.34 -17.65
N MET A 109 17.77 21.81 -18.73
CA MET A 109 17.45 21.47 -20.12
C MET A 109 18.47 20.45 -20.60
N LEU A 110 17.98 19.49 -21.38
CA LEU A 110 18.75 18.37 -21.91
C LEU A 110 19.92 18.80 -22.81
N SER A 111 21.06 18.18 -22.52
CA SER A 111 22.23 17.86 -23.35
C SER A 111 22.40 18.50 -24.74
N GLU A 112 23.48 19.28 -24.85
CA GLU A 112 24.61 19.16 -25.81
C GLU A 112 24.41 19.18 -27.34
N GLU A 113 23.20 19.26 -27.91
CA GLU A 113 23.05 19.47 -29.37
C GLU A 113 22.08 20.60 -29.69
N GLN A 114 22.53 21.86 -29.60
CA GLN A 114 22.19 23.01 -30.49
C GLN A 114 22.81 24.36 -30.04
N ASP A 115 24.03 24.34 -29.50
CA ASP A 115 24.75 25.56 -29.10
C ASP A 115 25.56 26.17 -30.25
N GLU A 116 24.90 26.76 -31.24
CA GLU A 116 25.58 27.73 -32.10
C GLU A 116 24.79 29.02 -32.40
N LYS A 117 23.58 29.22 -31.86
CA LYS A 117 22.84 30.47 -32.19
C LYS A 117 21.97 31.14 -31.14
N PHE A 118 21.91 30.62 -29.91
CA PHE A 118 21.26 31.36 -28.84
C PHE A 118 22.02 31.12 -27.54
N SER A 119 22.64 32.16 -27.00
CA SER A 119 23.42 32.13 -25.77
C SER A 119 22.52 31.78 -24.57
N LEU A 120 22.21 30.50 -24.41
CA LEU A 120 21.55 29.93 -23.26
C LEU A 120 22.63 29.45 -22.30
N LYS A 121 22.68 30.09 -21.13
CA LYS A 121 23.63 29.73 -20.06
C LYS A 121 23.46 28.25 -19.74
N THR A 122 24.53 27.48 -19.88
CA THR A 122 24.68 26.10 -19.40
C THR A 122 24.21 26.01 -17.95
N PRO A 123 23.42 24.98 -17.56
CA PRO A 123 23.04 24.76 -16.17
C PRO A 123 24.26 24.73 -15.25
N ASP A 124 24.13 25.23 -14.03
CA ASP A 124 25.22 25.22 -13.06
C ASP A 124 25.60 23.77 -12.71
N THR A 125 26.79 23.36 -13.14
CA THR A 125 27.24 21.97 -13.12
C THR A 125 27.32 21.38 -11.71
N GLU A 126 27.39 22.20 -10.67
CA GLU A 126 27.51 21.73 -9.27
C GLU A 126 26.15 21.31 -8.68
N LYS A 127 25.07 22.04 -8.94
CA LYS A 127 23.75 21.68 -8.41
C LYS A 127 23.06 20.56 -9.19
N LEU A 128 23.29 20.45 -10.51
CA LEU A 128 22.88 19.26 -11.26
C LEU A 128 23.59 18.00 -10.74
N LYS A 129 24.88 18.12 -10.35
CA LYS A 129 25.59 17.05 -9.65
C LYS A 129 24.95 16.75 -8.29
N ASN A 130 24.55 17.77 -7.52
CA ASN A 130 23.87 17.56 -6.24
C ASN A 130 22.51 16.87 -6.40
N LEU A 131 21.72 17.23 -7.43
CA LEU A 131 20.46 16.58 -7.72
C LEU A 131 20.68 15.11 -8.09
N LYS A 132 21.59 14.82 -9.03
CA LYS A 132 21.91 13.44 -9.42
C LYS A 132 22.52 12.63 -8.28
N PHE A 133 23.33 13.26 -7.42
CA PHE A 133 23.87 12.64 -6.21
C PHE A 133 22.76 12.23 -5.26
N LEU A 134 21.82 13.14 -4.97
CA LEU A 134 20.67 12.82 -4.12
C LEU A 134 19.78 11.73 -4.75
N MET A 135 19.52 11.81 -6.05
CA MET A 135 18.81 10.74 -6.76
C MET A 135 19.51 9.39 -6.58
N ALA A 136 20.83 9.35 -6.76
CA ALA A 136 21.62 8.14 -6.55
C ALA A 136 21.57 7.62 -5.11
N GLN A 137 21.61 8.52 -4.12
CA GLN A 137 21.44 8.14 -2.71
C GLN A 137 20.08 7.49 -2.44
N ILE A 138 19.00 8.05 -2.99
CA ILE A 138 17.65 7.48 -2.83
C ILE A 138 17.63 6.04 -3.32
N LEU A 139 18.21 5.75 -4.47
CA LEU A 139 18.28 4.37 -4.99
C LEU A 139 19.15 3.46 -4.12
N LEU A 140 20.29 3.96 -3.62
CA LEU A 140 21.19 3.16 -2.77
C LEU A 140 20.60 2.85 -1.39
N GLU A 141 19.70 3.70 -0.91
CA GLU A 141 19.02 3.54 0.38
C GLU A 141 17.71 2.75 0.26
N ASN A 142 17.19 2.53 -0.96
CA ASN A 142 15.89 1.92 -1.19
C ASN A 142 15.94 0.94 -2.37
N ASP A 143 16.07 -0.36 -2.08
CA ASP A 143 16.18 -1.43 -3.09
C ASP A 143 14.96 -1.53 -4.02
N CYS A 144 13.78 -1.05 -3.57
CA CYS A 144 12.57 -1.03 -4.37
C CYS A 144 12.57 0.08 -5.45
N VAL A 145 13.41 1.12 -5.32
CA VAL A 145 13.40 2.26 -6.23
C VAL A 145 14.11 1.92 -7.52
N LEU A 146 13.38 2.01 -8.63
CA LEU A 146 13.86 1.71 -9.97
C LEU A 146 14.50 2.94 -10.62
N THR A 147 13.83 4.09 -10.51
CA THR A 147 14.31 5.36 -11.07
C THR A 147 13.83 6.55 -10.25
N VAL A 148 14.64 7.60 -10.22
CA VAL A 148 14.23 8.93 -9.76
C VAL A 148 14.39 9.91 -10.92
N SER A 149 13.34 10.66 -11.24
CA SER A 149 13.30 11.57 -12.39
C SER A 149 12.77 12.95 -12.01
N TYR A 150 13.26 13.99 -12.66
CA TYR A 150 12.58 15.28 -12.75
C TYR A 150 11.88 15.39 -14.09
N ILE A 151 10.56 15.56 -14.07
CA ILE A 151 9.71 15.70 -15.25
C ILE A 151 9.15 17.12 -15.26
N GLY A 152 9.34 17.83 -16.37
CA GLY A 152 8.86 19.20 -16.53
C GLY A 152 7.33 19.28 -16.67
N ASN A 153 6.78 20.49 -16.51
CA ASN A 153 5.34 20.75 -16.70
C ASN A 153 4.83 20.48 -18.14
N ASP A 154 5.74 20.33 -19.11
CA ASP A 154 5.48 19.87 -20.47
C ASP A 154 5.56 18.33 -20.63
N ALA A 155 5.63 17.62 -19.49
CA ALA A 155 5.77 16.17 -19.40
C ALA A 155 7.07 15.61 -20.02
N VAL A 156 8.09 16.46 -20.22
CA VAL A 156 9.41 16.02 -20.72
C VAL A 156 10.33 15.70 -19.55
N VAL A 157 10.96 14.53 -19.57
CA VAL A 157 11.96 14.14 -18.58
C VAL A 157 13.21 15.00 -18.73
N ARG A 158 13.58 15.73 -17.67
CA ARG A 158 14.70 16.69 -17.63
C ARG A 158 15.96 16.12 -16.99
N ALA A 159 15.78 15.28 -15.99
CA ALA A 159 16.84 14.54 -15.33
C ALA A 159 16.30 13.18 -14.88
N VAL A 160 17.16 12.17 -14.84
CA VAL A 160 16.82 10.82 -14.41
C VAL A 160 18.05 10.12 -13.86
N TYR A 161 17.85 9.23 -12.89
CA TYR A 161 18.86 8.33 -12.38
C TYR A 161 18.23 6.94 -12.08
N PRO A 162 18.91 5.81 -12.40
CA PRO A 162 20.16 5.75 -13.13
C PRO A 162 19.99 6.24 -14.57
N GLU A 163 21.07 6.74 -15.16
CA GLU A 163 21.11 7.00 -16.60
C GLU A 163 21.22 5.65 -17.31
N GLN A 164 20.15 5.20 -17.95
CA GLN A 164 20.20 4.00 -18.79
C GLN A 164 20.56 4.38 -20.22
N GLU A 165 21.36 3.55 -20.91
CA GLU A 165 21.61 3.74 -22.33
C GLU A 165 20.31 3.60 -23.12
N GLY A 166 19.88 4.70 -23.76
CA GLY A 166 18.74 4.71 -24.67
C GLY A 166 17.38 4.92 -24.02
N PHE A 167 17.02 6.19 -23.77
CA PHE A 167 15.65 6.69 -23.52
C PHE A 167 15.18 6.74 -22.07
N LEU A 168 15.40 7.91 -21.43
CA LEU A 168 14.40 8.52 -20.55
C LEU A 168 14.52 10.05 -20.63
N THR A 169 15.71 10.61 -20.50
CA THR A 169 15.92 12.07 -20.62
C THR A 169 15.56 12.55 -22.04
N GLY A 170 14.62 13.48 -22.13
CA GLY A 170 14.09 14.01 -23.40
C GLY A 170 12.83 13.36 -23.91
N ASP A 171 12.45 12.21 -23.35
CA ASP A 171 11.17 11.60 -23.68
C ASP A 171 10.01 12.42 -23.14
N SER A 172 8.94 12.50 -23.94
CA SER A 172 7.65 12.97 -23.47
C SER A 172 6.87 11.82 -22.85
N LEU A 173 6.37 12.04 -21.63
CA LEU A 173 5.45 11.14 -20.92
C LEU A 173 4.02 11.69 -20.92
N SER A 174 3.71 12.64 -21.82
CA SER A 174 2.39 13.30 -21.91
C SER A 174 1.22 12.34 -22.15
N ASN A 175 1.48 11.15 -22.70
CA ASN A 175 0.47 10.12 -22.93
C ASN A 175 0.17 9.26 -21.70
N GLN A 176 0.96 9.36 -20.62
CA GLN A 176 0.73 8.59 -19.41
C GLN A 176 -0.36 9.25 -18.57
N LYS A 177 -1.39 8.47 -18.19
CA LYS A 177 -2.51 8.97 -17.38
C LYS A 177 -2.06 9.58 -16.05
N SER A 178 -1.14 8.90 -15.35
CA SER A 178 -0.56 9.37 -14.10
C SER A 178 0.08 10.76 -14.24
N VAL A 179 0.84 10.99 -15.32
CA VAL A 179 1.49 12.27 -15.61
C VAL A 179 0.47 13.37 -15.93
N MET A 180 -0.57 13.06 -16.70
CA MET A 180 -1.67 13.99 -16.97
C MET A 180 -2.39 14.40 -15.68
N ASP A 181 -2.69 13.44 -14.81
CA ASP A 181 -3.34 13.68 -13.53
C ASP A 181 -2.45 14.53 -12.60
N MET A 182 -1.13 14.27 -12.59
CA MET A 182 -0.17 15.08 -11.82
C MET A 182 -0.10 16.53 -12.29
N ASN A 183 0.00 16.76 -13.61
CA ASN A 183 0.02 18.11 -14.19
C ASN A 183 -1.28 18.88 -13.95
N LYS A 184 -2.40 18.17 -13.81
CA LYS A 184 -3.72 18.76 -13.49
C LYS A 184 -3.83 19.10 -12.00
N ASN A 185 -3.55 18.15 -11.12
CA ASN A 185 -3.86 18.24 -9.69
C ASN A 185 -2.74 18.91 -8.89
N LYS A 186 -1.48 18.69 -9.27
CA LYS A 186 -0.28 19.33 -8.68
C LYS A 186 -0.15 19.14 -7.18
N ILE A 187 -0.57 17.99 -6.68
CA ILE A 187 -0.45 17.56 -5.29
C ILE A 187 0.41 16.29 -5.21
N PRO A 188 1.13 16.05 -4.11
CA PRO A 188 1.85 14.80 -3.93
C PRO A 188 0.91 13.59 -4.04
N VAL A 189 1.31 12.57 -4.80
CA VAL A 189 0.47 11.40 -5.05
C VAL A 189 1.29 10.13 -5.28
N ILE A 190 0.76 8.98 -4.88
CA ILE A 190 1.19 7.67 -5.36
C ILE A 190 0.25 7.23 -6.48
N THR A 191 0.81 6.81 -7.58
CA THR A 191 0.08 6.34 -8.75
C THR A 191 -0.39 4.89 -8.56
N ASP A 192 -1.41 4.50 -9.31
CA ASP A 192 -1.67 3.08 -9.56
C ASP A 192 -0.49 2.45 -10.29
N ILE A 193 -0.39 1.13 -10.25
CA ILE A 193 0.65 0.42 -10.99
C ILE A 193 0.49 0.67 -12.50
N PHE A 194 1.61 0.85 -13.21
CA PHE A 194 1.65 1.02 -14.65
C PHE A 194 2.81 0.23 -15.25
N GLU A 195 2.68 -0.12 -16.52
CA GLU A 195 3.72 -0.84 -17.27
C GLU A 195 4.87 0.12 -17.64
N LEU A 196 6.10 -0.36 -17.45
CA LEU A 196 7.30 0.36 -17.84
C LEU A 196 7.64 0.13 -19.31
N LYS A 197 8.21 1.13 -19.99
CA LYS A 197 8.65 0.99 -21.40
C LYS A 197 9.67 -0.15 -21.57
N GLN A 198 10.53 -0.35 -20.58
CA GLN A 198 11.54 -1.41 -20.54
C GLN A 198 10.98 -2.80 -20.17
N GLY A 199 9.67 -2.92 -19.98
CA GLY A 199 9.00 -4.12 -19.48
C GLY A 199 8.92 -4.18 -17.96
N GLY A 200 7.95 -4.93 -17.46
CA GLY A 200 7.62 -4.99 -16.03
C GLY A 200 6.66 -3.89 -15.59
N TYR A 201 6.43 -3.82 -14.28
CA TYR A 201 5.45 -2.92 -13.68
C TYR A 201 6.09 -2.06 -12.60
N ALA A 202 5.58 -0.85 -12.41
CA ALA A 202 5.97 0.04 -11.33
C ALA A 202 4.78 0.84 -10.82
N ALA A 203 4.84 1.22 -9.54
CA ALA A 203 4.14 2.39 -9.07
C ALA A 203 5.13 3.55 -9.03
N ALA A 204 4.61 4.78 -9.00
CA ALA A 204 5.42 5.96 -8.83
C ALA A 204 4.83 6.92 -7.81
N LEU A 205 5.72 7.49 -7.01
CA LEU A 205 5.44 8.62 -6.14
C LEU A 205 5.81 9.90 -6.87
N TYR A 206 4.86 10.82 -6.95
CA TYR A 206 5.03 12.13 -7.56
C TYR A 206 5.01 13.23 -6.50
N TYR A 207 5.97 14.16 -6.59
CA TYR A 207 6.04 15.35 -5.74
C TYR A 207 6.16 16.61 -6.62
N PRO A 208 5.23 17.58 -6.53
CA PRO A 208 5.24 18.75 -7.39
C PRO A 208 6.42 19.67 -7.08
N VAL A 209 6.93 20.34 -8.11
CA VAL A 209 7.99 21.35 -8.01
C VAL A 209 7.39 22.72 -8.34
N PHE A 210 7.58 23.69 -7.45
CA PHE A 210 7.08 25.05 -7.66
C PHE A 210 8.17 26.10 -7.58
N LEU A 211 8.38 26.83 -8.68
CA LEU A 211 9.22 28.01 -8.69
C LEU A 211 8.38 29.27 -8.48
N ASN A 212 8.61 30.03 -7.42
CA ASN A 212 7.89 31.29 -7.18
C ASN A 212 6.36 31.12 -7.33
N ASN A 213 5.82 30.03 -6.79
CA ASN A 213 4.41 29.59 -6.92
C ASN A 213 3.95 29.19 -8.35
N THR A 214 4.86 29.10 -9.31
CA THR A 214 4.60 28.59 -10.66
C THR A 214 4.96 27.12 -10.71
N TYR A 215 4.05 26.30 -11.23
CA TYR A 215 4.26 24.86 -11.39
C TYR A 215 5.26 24.59 -12.52
N GLU A 216 6.41 24.01 -12.20
CA GLU A 216 7.50 23.72 -13.15
C GLU A 216 7.59 22.24 -13.53
N GLY A 217 6.84 21.38 -12.84
CA GLY A 217 6.86 19.94 -13.06
C GLY A 217 6.82 19.19 -11.75
N PHE A 218 7.44 18.01 -11.70
CA PHE A 218 7.42 17.15 -10.53
C PHE A 218 8.63 16.20 -10.48
N ILE A 219 9.00 15.81 -9.28
CA ILE A 219 9.88 14.66 -9.03
C ILE A 219 9.04 13.39 -9.10
N SER A 220 9.55 12.38 -9.78
CA SER A 220 8.98 11.03 -9.86
C SER A 220 9.97 10.04 -9.27
N ILE A 221 9.54 9.31 -8.24
CA ILE A 221 10.25 8.13 -7.73
C ILE A 221 9.44 6.91 -8.19
N ALA A 222 9.91 6.21 -9.22
CA ALA A 222 9.30 4.97 -9.67
C ALA A 222 9.91 3.79 -8.90
N PHE A 223 9.06 2.92 -8.35
CA PHE A 223 9.46 1.80 -7.52
C PHE A 223 8.67 0.54 -7.87
N SER A 224 9.24 -0.61 -7.56
CA SER A 224 8.59 -1.92 -7.67
C SER A 224 7.80 -2.18 -6.38
N PRO A 225 6.47 -2.27 -6.42
CA PRO A 225 5.66 -2.59 -5.25
C PRO A 225 6.00 -3.96 -4.65
N ASP A 226 6.32 -4.94 -5.49
CA ASP A 226 6.66 -6.29 -5.03
C ASP A 226 7.95 -6.30 -4.20
N ILE A 227 8.99 -5.58 -4.62
CA ILE A 227 10.22 -5.41 -3.82
C ILE A 227 9.93 -4.58 -2.56
N PHE A 228 9.13 -3.53 -2.67
CA PHE A 228 8.74 -2.69 -1.52
C PHE A 228 8.06 -3.51 -0.41
N PHE A 229 7.15 -4.43 -0.76
CA PHE A 229 6.43 -5.24 0.21
C PHE A 229 7.17 -6.49 0.69
N ARG A 230 8.20 -6.94 -0.04
CA ARG A 230 8.95 -8.18 0.24
C ARG A 230 9.53 -8.22 1.65
N ASP A 231 10.20 -7.16 2.08
CA ASP A 231 10.81 -7.08 3.41
C ASP A 231 9.78 -7.22 4.54
N TYR A 232 8.60 -6.62 4.39
CA TYR A 232 7.52 -6.75 5.37
C TYR A 232 6.97 -8.17 5.42
N ALA A 233 6.80 -8.79 4.25
CA ALA A 233 6.31 -10.16 4.13
C ALA A 233 7.29 -11.16 4.76
N GLU A 234 8.60 -11.02 4.48
CA GLU A 234 9.65 -11.86 5.06
C GLU A 234 9.71 -11.74 6.59
N LYS A 235 9.63 -10.51 7.11
CA LYS A 235 9.59 -10.25 8.55
C LYS A 235 8.32 -10.83 9.18
N LEU A 236 7.17 -10.67 8.53
CA LEU A 236 5.88 -11.21 9.01
C LEU A 236 5.94 -12.74 9.08
N GLN A 237 6.40 -13.39 8.01
CA GLN A 237 6.53 -14.83 7.92
C GLN A 237 7.52 -15.36 8.96
N THR A 238 8.69 -14.75 9.10
CA THR A 238 9.72 -15.18 10.06
C THR A 238 9.25 -15.05 11.51
N ASN A 239 8.56 -13.95 11.84
CA ASN A 239 8.19 -13.66 13.24
C ASN A 239 6.88 -14.31 13.68
N SER A 240 6.02 -14.72 12.75
CA SER A 240 4.67 -15.20 13.09
C SER A 240 4.15 -16.38 12.27
N GLY A 241 4.83 -16.75 11.17
CA GLY A 241 4.34 -17.77 10.23
C GLY A 241 3.07 -17.36 9.50
N LEU A 242 2.85 -16.04 9.35
CA LEU A 242 1.74 -15.45 8.60
C LEU A 242 2.26 -14.89 7.27
N GLU A 243 1.40 -14.97 6.26
CA GLU A 243 1.66 -14.48 4.91
C GLU A 243 1.06 -13.09 4.70
N LEU A 244 1.68 -12.30 3.81
CA LEU A 244 1.20 -10.98 3.39
C LEU A 244 0.78 -11.04 1.93
N MET A 245 -0.39 -10.51 1.61
CA MET A 245 -0.84 -10.20 0.26
C MET A 245 -1.26 -8.73 0.22
N VAL A 246 -0.90 -8.02 -0.85
CA VAL A 246 -1.25 -6.61 -1.02
C VAL A 246 -1.97 -6.41 -2.34
N LEU A 247 -3.12 -5.74 -2.29
CA LEU A 247 -3.92 -5.44 -3.47
C LEU A 247 -4.10 -3.93 -3.63
N GLN A 248 -4.12 -3.49 -4.88
CA GLN A 248 -4.68 -2.20 -5.25
C GLN A 248 -6.21 -2.25 -5.11
N LYS A 249 -6.85 -1.07 -4.99
CA LYS A 249 -8.31 -0.93 -4.81
C LYS A 249 -9.14 -1.72 -5.82
N ASP A 250 -8.66 -1.79 -7.06
CA ASP A 250 -9.29 -2.50 -8.16
C ASP A 250 -9.09 -4.03 -8.13
N SER A 251 -8.50 -4.59 -7.08
CA SER A 251 -8.13 -6.02 -6.95
C SER A 251 -6.96 -6.47 -7.82
N LEU A 252 -6.11 -5.55 -8.30
CA LEU A 252 -4.82 -5.93 -8.86
C LEU A 252 -3.84 -6.32 -7.74
N ILE A 253 -3.15 -7.45 -7.88
CA ILE A 253 -2.21 -7.97 -6.88
C ILE A 253 -0.87 -7.23 -7.02
N LEU A 254 -0.53 -6.41 -6.01
CA LEU A 254 0.74 -5.68 -5.94
C LEU A 254 1.86 -6.54 -5.34
N TYR A 255 1.51 -7.44 -4.43
CA TYR A 255 2.42 -8.41 -3.81
C TYR A 255 1.64 -9.65 -3.39
N ASP A 256 2.25 -10.82 -3.59
CA ASP A 256 1.76 -12.12 -3.13
C ASP A 256 2.96 -13.02 -2.78
N PRO A 257 2.84 -13.94 -1.81
CA PRO A 257 3.89 -14.92 -1.52
C PRO A 257 4.18 -15.86 -2.69
N ASP A 258 3.19 -16.10 -3.57
CA ASP A 258 3.39 -16.74 -4.87
C ASP A 258 3.69 -15.66 -5.92
N GLU A 259 4.96 -15.55 -6.30
CA GLU A 259 5.40 -14.55 -7.29
C GLU A 259 4.65 -14.65 -8.63
N SER A 260 4.05 -15.81 -8.96
CA SER A 260 3.27 -15.97 -10.17
C SER A 260 1.91 -15.27 -10.13
N GLU A 261 1.43 -14.86 -8.95
CA GLU A 261 0.17 -14.12 -8.78
C GLU A 261 0.34 -12.60 -8.92
N ILE A 262 1.58 -12.09 -8.77
CA ILE A 262 1.88 -10.66 -8.82
C ILE A 262 1.53 -10.08 -10.19
N GLY A 263 0.85 -8.91 -10.19
CA GLY A 263 0.40 -8.23 -11.40
C GLY A 263 -0.87 -8.81 -12.01
N LYS A 264 -1.42 -9.91 -11.48
CA LYS A 264 -2.71 -10.42 -11.92
C LYS A 264 -3.85 -9.60 -11.32
N GLN A 265 -4.88 -9.44 -12.14
CA GLN A 265 -6.16 -8.95 -11.70
C GLN A 265 -6.93 -10.10 -11.03
N THR A 266 -7.45 -9.95 -9.81
CA THR A 266 -8.26 -11.02 -9.20
C THR A 266 -9.67 -11.07 -9.79
N LEU A 267 -10.32 -9.92 -9.97
CA LEU A 267 -11.67 -9.85 -10.52
C LEU A 267 -11.66 -9.89 -12.05
N GLY A 268 -12.34 -10.87 -12.64
CA GLY A 268 -12.45 -11.02 -14.10
C GLY A 268 -11.29 -11.77 -14.76
N ASN A 269 -10.40 -12.38 -13.97
CA ASN A 269 -9.36 -13.26 -14.48
C ASN A 269 -9.88 -14.72 -14.56
N PRO A 270 -9.83 -15.36 -15.75
CA PRO A 270 -10.29 -16.73 -15.96
C PRO A 270 -9.65 -17.79 -15.05
N GLU A 271 -8.42 -17.56 -14.56
CA GLU A 271 -7.71 -18.50 -13.68
C GLU A 271 -8.47 -18.77 -12.36
N TYR A 272 -9.24 -17.79 -11.89
CA TYR A 272 -10.00 -17.89 -10.64
C TYR A 272 -11.45 -18.37 -10.82
N GLU A 273 -11.91 -18.66 -12.05
CA GLU A 273 -13.30 -19.06 -12.32
C GLU A 273 -13.71 -20.35 -11.56
N ASN A 274 -12.76 -21.26 -11.36
CA ASN A 274 -12.98 -22.50 -10.60
C ASN A 274 -12.94 -22.30 -9.08
N PHE A 275 -12.66 -21.09 -8.60
CA PHE A 275 -12.52 -20.73 -7.19
C PHE A 275 -13.44 -19.57 -6.81
N PRO A 276 -14.78 -19.77 -6.77
CA PRO A 276 -15.74 -18.69 -6.51
C PRO A 276 -15.57 -18.02 -5.14
N GLU A 277 -14.95 -18.70 -4.17
CA GLU A 277 -14.62 -18.12 -2.86
C GLU A 277 -13.58 -17.00 -2.96
N ILE A 278 -12.64 -17.08 -3.92
CA ILE A 278 -11.64 -16.03 -4.17
C ILE A 278 -12.31 -14.79 -4.76
N LEU A 279 -13.18 -14.99 -5.76
CA LEU A 279 -13.92 -13.88 -6.38
C LEU A 279 -14.77 -13.14 -5.34
N LYS A 280 -15.53 -13.88 -4.53
CA LYS A 280 -16.30 -13.30 -3.42
C LYS A 280 -15.41 -12.60 -2.40
N SER A 281 -14.22 -13.14 -2.14
CA SER A 281 -13.26 -12.51 -1.26
C SER A 281 -12.73 -11.19 -1.81
N ALA A 282 -12.35 -11.15 -3.09
CA ALA A 282 -11.87 -9.95 -3.77
C ALA A 282 -12.94 -8.86 -3.80
N GLU A 283 -14.21 -9.22 -4.09
CA GLU A 283 -15.34 -8.30 -4.00
C GLU A 283 -15.46 -7.64 -2.61
N LYS A 284 -15.35 -8.45 -1.54
CA LYS A 284 -15.39 -7.92 -0.16
C LYS A 284 -14.20 -7.02 0.14
N ILE A 285 -12.99 -7.45 -0.21
CA ILE A 285 -11.76 -6.67 0.05
C ILE A 285 -11.81 -5.31 -0.66
N SER A 286 -12.26 -5.28 -1.92
CA SER A 286 -12.40 -4.03 -2.67
C SER A 286 -13.51 -3.13 -2.12
N ALA A 287 -14.63 -3.70 -1.65
CA ALA A 287 -15.77 -2.91 -1.16
C ALA A 287 -15.63 -2.41 0.29
N GLU A 288 -14.95 -3.17 1.15
CA GLU A 288 -14.91 -2.92 2.59
C GLU A 288 -13.55 -2.33 3.03
N TRP A 289 -13.58 -1.39 3.97
CA TRP A 289 -12.36 -0.76 4.50
C TRP A 289 -11.45 -1.76 5.21
N SER A 290 -12.03 -2.64 6.02
CA SER A 290 -11.34 -3.71 6.72
C SER A 290 -12.32 -4.84 6.96
N GLY A 291 -11.80 -6.04 7.21
CA GLY A 291 -12.64 -7.19 7.48
C GLY A 291 -11.87 -8.48 7.52
N SER A 292 -12.62 -9.58 7.49
CA SER A 292 -12.08 -10.92 7.41
C SER A 292 -12.95 -11.83 6.56
N THR A 293 -12.31 -12.87 6.04
CA THR A 293 -12.96 -13.93 5.27
C THR A 293 -12.08 -15.18 5.25
N ASN A 294 -12.64 -16.29 4.77
CA ASN A 294 -11.87 -17.48 4.44
C ASN A 294 -12.18 -17.86 2.99
N TYR A 295 -11.23 -18.53 2.36
CA TYR A 295 -11.39 -19.07 1.01
C TYR A 295 -10.51 -20.31 0.85
N SER A 296 -10.82 -21.15 -0.14
CA SER A 296 -9.98 -22.28 -0.51
C SER A 296 -9.21 -21.97 -1.78
N TYR A 297 -7.89 -22.17 -1.76
CA TYR A 297 -7.03 -22.02 -2.93
C TYR A 297 -5.77 -22.86 -2.80
N PHE A 298 -4.88 -22.78 -3.77
CA PHE A 298 -3.59 -23.44 -3.71
C PHE A 298 -2.76 -22.97 -2.51
N SER A 299 -2.16 -23.94 -1.82
CA SER A 299 -1.08 -23.69 -0.86
C SER A 299 0.12 -23.14 -1.62
N THR A 300 0.76 -22.13 -1.05
CA THR A 300 1.80 -21.32 -1.70
C THR A 300 2.87 -22.20 -2.35
N GLY A 301 3.07 -22.03 -3.66
CA GLY A 301 4.06 -22.79 -4.44
C GLY A 301 3.70 -24.26 -4.73
N THR A 302 2.45 -24.68 -4.52
CA THR A 302 1.97 -26.04 -4.78
C THR A 302 0.64 -26.05 -5.54
N ASN A 303 0.19 -27.24 -5.96
CA ASN A 303 -1.17 -27.44 -6.53
C ASN A 303 -2.16 -28.03 -5.51
N GLN A 304 -1.82 -28.04 -4.22
CA GLN A 304 -2.69 -28.58 -3.17
C GLN A 304 -3.71 -27.52 -2.73
N ILE A 305 -5.00 -27.82 -2.81
CA ILE A 305 -6.04 -26.92 -2.32
C ILE A 305 -6.09 -27.00 -0.79
N VAL A 306 -5.96 -25.85 -0.13
CA VAL A 306 -6.03 -25.65 1.31
C VAL A 306 -7.02 -24.53 1.63
N LYS A 307 -7.51 -24.51 2.87
CA LYS A 307 -8.34 -23.41 3.36
C LYS A 307 -7.44 -22.34 3.95
N LYS A 308 -7.65 -21.09 3.54
CA LYS A 308 -6.94 -19.91 4.04
C LYS A 308 -7.89 -19.00 4.81
N ARG A 309 -7.43 -18.50 5.94
CA ARG A 309 -8.08 -17.43 6.73
C ARG A 309 -7.31 -16.14 6.50
N GLN A 310 -8.04 -15.03 6.32
CA GLN A 310 -7.40 -13.73 6.12
C GLN A 310 -8.15 -12.58 6.78
N PHE A 311 -7.37 -11.56 7.11
CA PHE A 311 -7.80 -10.26 7.59
C PHE A 311 -7.20 -9.18 6.71
N TRP A 312 -7.98 -8.14 6.38
CA TRP A 312 -7.47 -7.00 5.63
C TRP A 312 -7.80 -5.67 6.28
N THR A 313 -6.98 -4.66 5.96
CA THR A 313 -7.25 -3.26 6.24
C THR A 313 -6.85 -2.42 5.03
N THR A 314 -7.50 -1.28 4.87
CA THR A 314 -7.15 -0.30 3.85
C THR A 314 -6.18 0.70 4.45
N VAL A 315 -5.05 0.90 3.77
CA VAL A 315 -4.15 2.03 4.03
C VAL A 315 -4.30 3.04 2.91
N ILE A 316 -4.28 4.32 3.27
CA ILE A 316 -4.22 5.42 2.31
C ILE A 316 -2.87 6.09 2.50
N CYS A 317 -1.91 5.77 1.63
CA CYS A 317 -0.61 6.40 1.64
C CYS A 317 -0.45 7.18 0.32
N GLY A 318 -0.09 8.47 0.39
CA GLY A 318 0.06 9.31 -0.80
C GLY A 318 -1.21 9.45 -1.65
N GLY A 319 -2.40 9.34 -1.06
CA GLY A 319 -3.67 9.45 -1.80
C GLY A 319 -4.05 8.22 -2.63
N ASN A 320 -3.25 7.14 -2.61
CA ASN A 320 -3.63 5.83 -3.17
C ASN A 320 -4.13 4.90 -2.06
N GLU A 321 -5.07 4.02 -2.40
CA GLU A 321 -5.68 3.03 -1.51
C GLU A 321 -5.08 1.64 -1.77
N TRP A 322 -4.42 1.09 -0.75
CA TRP A 322 -3.93 -0.30 -0.76
C TRP A 322 -4.63 -1.14 0.28
N LYS A 323 -4.88 -2.40 -0.06
CA LYS A 323 -5.47 -3.42 0.80
C LYS A 323 -4.37 -4.33 1.32
N LEU A 324 -3.91 -4.08 2.53
CA LEU A 324 -2.97 -4.96 3.21
C LEU A 324 -3.76 -6.15 3.75
N THR A 325 -3.34 -7.37 3.41
CA THR A 325 -4.03 -8.60 3.78
C THR A 325 -3.06 -9.56 4.44
N VAL A 326 -3.32 -9.91 5.69
CA VAL A 326 -2.56 -10.93 6.42
C VAL A 326 -3.35 -12.22 6.38
N LEU A 327 -2.70 -13.32 6.02
CA LEU A 327 -3.37 -14.61 5.80
C LEU A 327 -2.55 -15.81 6.31
N ARG A 328 -3.26 -16.93 6.51
CA ARG A 328 -2.69 -18.20 6.96
C ARG A 328 -3.56 -19.37 6.52
N GLU A 329 -2.95 -20.52 6.27
CA GLU A 329 -3.64 -21.80 6.13
C GLU A 329 -4.25 -22.26 7.46
N ILE A 330 -5.46 -22.87 7.42
CA ILE A 330 -6.22 -23.34 8.60
C ILE A 330 -6.83 -24.73 8.45
#